data_AF-A0A0K2YR56-F1
#
_entry.id   AF-A0A0K2YR56-F1
#
_cell.length_a   1.000
_cell.length_b   1.000
_cell.length_c   1.000
_cell.angle_alpha   90.00
_cell.angle_beta   90.00
_cell.angle_gamma   90.00
#
_symmetry.space_group_name_H-M   'P 1'
#
loop_
_entity.id
_entity.type
_entity.pdbx_description
1 polymer ?
#
loop_
_entity_poly.entity_id
_entity_poly.type
_entity_poly.pdbx_seq_one_letter_code
_entity_poly.pdbx_strand_id
1 'polypeptide(L)'
;MFEVVLWGSTGLIVAGLLAFWWRRDARERRETELYTRWANATVWNSDPSTKIVVVSRTVEDVASVSDGVVEIDAVVASDPPVVAGWYLLVTGWVDARDRAKRGESIAFGPAEILDSFPPDTPELVDRLSGRGNRPPGLVSRLLGLRGL
;
A
#
# COMPACT_ATOMS: atom_id res chain seq x y z
N MET A 1 29.91 -6.84 41.24
CA MET A 1 30.21 -6.39 39.85
C MET A 1 29.63 -7.35 38.82
N PHE A 2 29.92 -8.66 38.89
CA PHE A 2 29.39 -9.68 37.98
C PHE A 2 27.86 -9.68 37.87
N GLU A 3 27.17 -9.63 39.01
CA GLU A 3 25.70 -9.63 39.06
C GLU A 3 25.07 -8.40 38.39
N VAL A 4 25.65 -7.22 38.59
CA VAL A 4 25.20 -5.97 37.94
C VAL A 4 25.40 -6.03 36.42
N VAL A 5 26.53 -6.58 35.97
CA VAL A 5 26.80 -6.76 34.53
C VAL A 5 25.84 -7.78 33.92
N LEU A 6 25.60 -8.91 34.60
CA LEU A 6 24.73 -9.98 34.13
C LEU A 6 23.27 -9.51 34.00
N TRP A 7 22.73 -8.88 35.04
CA TRP A 7 21.34 -8.39 35.01
C TRP A 7 21.19 -7.19 34.08
N GLY A 8 22.20 -6.32 34.01
CA GLY A 8 22.24 -5.19 33.08
C GLY A 8 22.21 -5.65 31.62
N SER A 9 23.07 -6.60 31.23
CA SER A 9 23.09 -7.14 29.87
C SER A 9 21.81 -7.91 29.53
N THR A 10 21.29 -8.69 30.48
CA THR A 10 20.05 -9.46 30.29
C THR A 10 18.86 -8.52 30.08
N GLY A 11 18.74 -7.47 30.90
CA GLY A 11 17.68 -6.47 30.75
C GLY A 11 17.73 -5.76 29.40
N LEU A 12 18.94 -5.43 28.92
CA LEU A 12 19.13 -4.77 27.62
C LEU A 12 18.75 -5.69 26.45
N ILE A 13 19.10 -6.98 26.52
CA ILE A 13 18.71 -7.98 25.52
C ILE A 13 17.19 -8.15 25.48
N VAL A 14 16.54 -8.28 26.64
CA VAL A 14 15.08 -8.43 26.74
C VAL A 14 14.36 -7.20 26.21
N ALA A 15 14.81 -5.99 26.58
CA ALA A 15 14.25 -4.74 26.06
C ALA A 15 14.40 -4.62 24.54
N GLY A 16 15.56 -5.02 24.00
CA GLY A 16 15.81 -5.04 22.56
C GLY A 16 14.88 -6.01 21.82
N LEU A 17 14.67 -7.21 22.37
CA LEU A 17 13.75 -8.21 21.82
C LEU A 17 12.29 -7.73 21.85
N LEU A 18 11.86 -7.12 22.95
CA LEU A 18 10.51 -6.56 23.07
C LEU A 18 10.28 -5.43 22.05
N ALA A 19 11.24 -4.51 21.92
CA ALA A 19 11.15 -3.43 20.93
C ALA A 19 11.12 -3.96 19.48
N PHE A 20 11.90 -5.00 19.20
CA PHE A 20 11.91 -5.67 17.89
C PHE A 20 10.56 -6.35 17.60
N TRP A 21 10.03 -7.10 18.57
CA TRP A 21 8.73 -7.77 18.46
C TRP A 21 7.60 -6.77 18.25
N TRP A 22 7.61 -5.68 19.02
CA TRP A 22 6.58 -4.65 18.90
C TRP A 22 6.61 -3.95 17.54
N ARG A 23 7.82 -3.63 17.01
CA ARG A 23 7.96 -3.10 15.65
C ARG A 23 7.46 -4.07 14.58
N ARG A 24 7.71 -5.37 14.76
CA ARG A 24 7.27 -6.40 13.84
C ARG A 24 5.74 -6.55 13.87
N ASP A 25 5.14 -6.63 15.04
CA ASP A 25 3.69 -6.70 15.21
C ASP A 25 3.00 -5.46 14.63
N ALA A 26 3.52 -4.26 14.90
CA ALA A 26 3.01 -3.02 14.31
C ALA A 26 3.08 -3.01 12.78
N ARG A 27 4.15 -3.58 12.20
CA ARG A 27 4.29 -3.74 10.76
C ARG A 27 3.25 -4.73 10.21
N GLU A 28 3.12 -5.90 10.83
CA GLU A 28 2.17 -6.94 10.40
C GLU A 28 0.72 -6.44 10.44
N ARG A 29 0.35 -5.64 11.45
CA ARG A 29 -0.98 -4.99 11.51
C ARG A 29 -1.21 -4.03 10.34
N ARG A 30 -0.25 -3.13 10.05
CA ARG A 30 -0.35 -2.20 8.93
C ARG A 30 -0.47 -2.91 7.59
N GLU A 31 0.31 -3.98 7.38
CA GLU A 31 0.25 -4.77 6.15
C GLU A 31 -1.11 -5.46 6.00
N THR A 32 -1.68 -5.97 7.10
CA THR A 32 -3.01 -6.62 7.09
C THR A 32 -4.15 -5.62 6.87
N GLU A 33 -4.06 -4.44 7.47
CA GLU A 33 -5.02 -3.35 7.23
C GLU A 33 -4.98 -2.88 5.77
N LEU A 34 -3.79 -2.67 5.20
CA LEU A 34 -3.62 -2.34 3.78
C LEU A 34 -4.21 -3.40 2.85
N TYR A 35 -3.94 -4.68 3.14
CA TYR A 35 -4.52 -5.79 2.39
C TYR A 35 -6.05 -5.76 2.43
N THR A 36 -6.63 -5.55 3.61
CA THR A 36 -8.08 -5.53 3.79
C THR A 36 -8.71 -4.36 3.05
N ARG A 37 -8.12 -3.16 3.13
CA ARG A 37 -8.58 -1.98 2.38
C ARG A 37 -8.50 -2.19 0.87
N TRP A 38 -7.37 -2.72 0.38
CA TRP A 38 -7.21 -3.05 -1.04
C TRP A 38 -8.20 -4.11 -1.52
N ALA A 39 -8.41 -5.17 -0.74
CA ALA A 39 -9.38 -6.22 -1.06
C ALA A 39 -10.81 -5.67 -1.10
N ASN A 40 -11.18 -4.78 -0.17
CA ASN A 40 -12.47 -4.10 -0.20
C ASN A 40 -12.62 -3.21 -1.45
N ALA A 41 -11.55 -2.49 -1.82
CA ALA A 41 -11.53 -1.63 -2.99
C ALA A 41 -11.62 -2.39 -4.33
N THR A 42 -11.02 -3.58 -4.42
CA THR A 42 -10.92 -4.36 -5.67
C THR A 42 -12.00 -5.43 -5.83
N VAL A 43 -12.38 -6.13 -4.75
CA VAL A 43 -13.22 -7.34 -4.82
C VAL A 43 -14.65 -7.06 -4.36
N TRP A 44 -14.83 -6.20 -3.36
CA TRP A 44 -16.12 -6.00 -2.70
C TRP A 44 -16.77 -4.64 -2.98
N ASN A 45 -16.19 -3.85 -3.88
CA ASN A 45 -16.70 -2.53 -4.16
C ASN A 45 -18.03 -2.59 -4.94
N SER A 46 -19.09 -2.08 -4.32
CA SER A 46 -20.45 -2.07 -4.89
C SER A 46 -20.68 -0.98 -5.93
N ASP A 47 -19.79 0.02 -6.02
CA ASP A 47 -19.89 1.10 -7.00
C ASP A 47 -19.18 0.72 -8.30
N PRO A 48 -19.91 0.40 -9.39
CA PRO A 48 -19.30 0.00 -10.65
C PRO A 48 -18.57 1.15 -11.37
N SER A 49 -18.79 2.40 -10.93
CA SER A 49 -18.11 3.57 -11.49
C SER A 49 -16.71 3.77 -10.92
N THR A 50 -16.39 3.11 -9.79
CA THR A 50 -15.09 3.24 -9.15
C THR A 50 -14.00 2.45 -9.87
N LYS A 51 -12.78 2.99 -9.83
CA LYS A 51 -11.60 2.30 -10.35
C LYS A 51 -10.36 2.65 -9.55
N ILE A 52 -9.45 1.68 -9.45
CA ILE A 52 -8.09 1.93 -8.97
C ILE A 52 -7.23 2.42 -10.14
N VAL A 53 -6.60 3.56 -9.94
CA VAL A 53 -5.78 4.26 -10.93
C VAL A 53 -4.42 4.58 -10.36
N VAL A 54 -3.41 4.67 -11.24
CA VAL A 54 -2.02 4.92 -10.85
C VAL A 54 -1.73 6.41 -10.98
N VAL A 55 -1.07 6.97 -9.97
CA VAL A 55 -0.54 8.33 -10.02
C VAL A 55 0.73 8.33 -10.88
N SER A 56 0.68 8.97 -12.04
CA SER A 56 1.83 9.10 -12.95
C SER A 56 2.78 10.20 -12.47
N ARG A 57 2.22 11.33 -12.03
CA ARG A 57 2.94 12.53 -11.63
C ARG A 57 2.15 13.30 -10.58
N THR A 58 2.86 13.99 -9.71
CA THR A 58 2.27 14.96 -8.78
C THR A 58 2.95 16.31 -8.94
N VAL A 59 2.15 17.38 -8.95
CA VAL A 59 2.57 18.78 -8.98
C VAL A 59 1.74 19.50 -7.93
N GLU A 60 2.38 19.89 -6.82
CA GLU A 60 1.70 20.46 -5.65
C GLU A 60 0.57 19.53 -5.18
N ASP A 61 -0.66 20.04 -5.10
CA ASP A 61 -1.85 19.29 -4.69
C ASP A 61 -2.58 18.60 -5.86
N VAL A 62 -2.00 18.60 -7.07
CA VAL A 62 -2.59 17.99 -8.26
C VAL A 62 -1.79 16.75 -8.66
N ALA A 63 -2.48 15.62 -8.74
CA ALA A 63 -1.95 14.36 -9.23
C ALA A 63 -2.54 14.02 -10.61
N SER A 64 -1.69 13.74 -11.59
CA SER A 64 -2.15 13.13 -12.84
C SER A 64 -2.32 11.63 -12.59
N VAL A 65 -3.54 11.15 -12.80
CA VAL A 65 -3.92 9.75 -12.58
C VAL A 65 -4.27 9.07 -13.89
N SER A 66 -3.86 7.82 -14.03
CA SER A 66 -4.08 7.04 -15.24
C SER A 66 -4.53 5.62 -14.94
N ASP A 67 -5.40 5.10 -15.82
CA ASP A 67 -5.77 3.69 -15.88
C ASP A 67 -5.11 2.95 -17.05
N GLY A 68 -4.08 3.56 -17.66
CA GLY A 68 -3.38 3.07 -18.85
C GLY A 68 -4.08 3.40 -20.17
N VAL A 69 -5.26 4.01 -20.15
CA VAL A 69 -5.98 4.43 -21.37
C VAL A 69 -6.20 5.93 -21.42
N VAL A 70 -6.60 6.54 -20.30
CA VAL A 70 -6.73 7.99 -20.17
C VAL A 70 -5.88 8.49 -19.01
N GLU A 71 -5.49 9.76 -19.08
CA GLU A 71 -4.85 10.49 -18.00
C GLU A 71 -5.77 11.66 -17.65
N ILE A 72 -6.09 11.79 -16.37
CA ILE A 72 -7.02 12.79 -15.83
C ILE A 72 -6.35 13.38 -14.59
N ASP A 73 -6.49 14.68 -14.37
CA ASP A 73 -5.94 15.32 -13.18
C ASP A 73 -6.89 15.13 -11.98
N ALA A 74 -6.33 14.99 -10.79
CA ALA A 74 -7.03 14.82 -9.54
C ALA A 74 -6.42 15.72 -8.47
N VAL A 75 -7.24 16.46 -7.73
CA VAL A 75 -6.79 17.25 -6.58
C VAL A 75 -6.69 16.35 -5.37
N VAL A 76 -5.47 16.11 -4.90
CA VAL A 76 -5.16 15.19 -3.81
C VAL A 76 -4.74 15.97 -2.58
N ALA A 77 -5.66 16.14 -1.64
CA ALA A 77 -5.36 16.63 -0.29
C ALA A 77 -5.23 15.42 0.65
N SER A 78 -4.06 14.76 0.67
CA SER A 78 -3.83 13.57 1.50
C SER A 78 -2.61 13.74 2.41
N ASP A 79 -2.73 13.26 3.66
CA ASP A 79 -1.62 13.09 4.60
C ASP A 79 -1.55 11.60 5.01
N PRO A 80 -0.50 10.86 4.65
CA PRO A 80 0.74 11.31 4.00
C PRO A 80 0.56 11.75 2.53
N PRO A 81 1.47 12.59 2.00
CA PRO A 81 1.40 13.08 0.63
C PRO A 81 1.54 11.93 -0.36
N VAL A 82 0.59 11.87 -1.29
CA VAL A 82 0.59 10.92 -2.39
C VAL A 82 1.66 11.34 -3.39
N VAL A 83 2.46 10.38 -3.88
CA VAL A 83 3.50 10.62 -4.87
C VAL A 83 3.33 9.71 -6.08
N ALA A 84 4.10 9.94 -7.14
CA ALA A 84 4.11 9.07 -8.31
C ALA A 84 4.31 7.59 -7.91
N GLY A 85 3.56 6.69 -8.57
CA GLY A 85 3.53 5.25 -8.29
C GLY A 85 2.50 4.83 -7.24
N TRP A 86 1.88 5.76 -6.52
CA TRP A 86 0.75 5.44 -5.66
C TRP A 86 -0.49 5.06 -6.47
N TYR A 87 -1.40 4.35 -5.82
CA TYR A 87 -2.69 3.98 -6.39
C TYR A 87 -3.79 4.74 -5.66
N LEU A 88 -4.75 5.28 -6.41
CA LEU A 88 -5.93 5.94 -5.86
C LEU A 88 -7.18 5.16 -6.25
N LEU A 89 -8.10 4.96 -5.30
CA LEU A 89 -9.44 4.51 -5.59
C LEU A 89 -10.31 5.74 -5.86
N VAL A 90 -10.77 5.89 -7.11
CA VAL A 90 -11.55 7.06 -7.55
C VAL A 90 -12.95 6.62 -7.96
N THR A 91 -13.99 7.31 -7.48
CA THR A 91 -15.40 7.12 -7.92
C THR A 91 -15.72 7.95 -9.16
N GLY A 92 -16.70 7.52 -9.96
CA GLY A 92 -17.07 8.20 -11.21
C GLY A 92 -16.03 8.05 -12.34
N TRP A 93 -15.04 7.16 -12.19
CA TRP A 93 -13.98 6.98 -13.18
C TRP A 93 -14.50 6.55 -14.55
N VAL A 94 -15.47 5.64 -14.59
CA VAL A 94 -16.05 5.14 -15.84
C VAL A 94 -16.64 6.28 -16.68
N ASP A 95 -17.45 7.12 -16.06
CA ASP A 95 -18.08 8.28 -16.71
C ASP A 95 -17.03 9.32 -17.15
N ALA A 96 -16.04 9.58 -16.29
CA ALA A 96 -14.97 10.51 -16.59
C ALA A 96 -14.12 10.03 -17.77
N ARG A 97 -13.80 8.73 -17.82
CA ARG A 97 -13.07 8.13 -18.93
C ARG A 97 -13.81 8.28 -20.25
N ASP A 98 -15.12 8.07 -20.26
CA ASP A 98 -15.92 8.18 -21.48
C ASP A 98 -16.01 9.64 -21.96
N ARG A 99 -16.15 10.59 -21.05
CA ARG A 99 -16.09 12.04 -21.38
C ARG A 99 -14.69 12.45 -21.87
N ALA A 100 -13.62 11.98 -21.23
CA ALA A 100 -12.25 12.26 -21.62
C ALA A 100 -11.94 11.73 -23.04
N LYS A 101 -12.46 10.54 -23.39
CA LYS A 101 -12.38 10.00 -24.75
C LYS A 101 -13.11 10.85 -25.79
N ARG A 102 -14.14 11.60 -25.38
CA ARG A 102 -14.81 12.59 -26.25
C ARG A 102 -14.06 13.92 -26.35
N GLY A 103 -12.91 14.06 -25.67
CA GLY A 103 -12.09 15.26 -25.66
C GLY A 103 -12.55 16.32 -24.64
N GLU A 104 -13.42 15.95 -23.70
CA GLU A 104 -13.83 16.84 -22.61
C GLU A 104 -12.69 16.93 -21.56
N SER A 105 -12.43 18.14 -21.07
CA SER A 105 -11.48 18.35 -19.97
C SER A 105 -12.16 18.07 -18.63
N ILE A 106 -11.55 17.21 -17.82
CA ILE A 106 -12.11 16.72 -16.56
C ILE A 106 -11.01 16.75 -15.51
N ALA A 107 -11.38 17.12 -14.30
CA ALA A 107 -10.54 16.98 -13.12
C ALA A 107 -11.37 16.38 -11.99
N PHE A 108 -10.77 15.50 -11.20
CA PHE A 108 -11.35 15.00 -9.97
C PHE A 108 -11.01 15.93 -8.81
N GLY A 109 -11.98 16.18 -7.94
CA GLY A 109 -11.74 16.80 -6.66
C GLY A 109 -11.33 15.78 -5.59
N PRO A 110 -11.11 16.25 -4.34
CA PRO A 110 -10.81 15.38 -3.22
C PRO A 110 -12.00 14.51 -2.79
N ALA A 111 -13.23 14.87 -3.15
CA ALA A 111 -14.44 14.12 -2.78
C ALA A 111 -14.58 12.82 -3.58
N GLU A 112 -14.01 12.78 -4.78
CA GLU A 112 -14.05 11.64 -5.69
C GLU A 112 -12.95 10.61 -5.37
N ILE A 113 -12.00 10.96 -4.51
CA ILE A 113 -10.93 10.07 -4.04
C ILE A 113 -11.40 9.37 -2.76
N LEU A 114 -11.65 8.07 -2.86
CA LEU A 114 -12.18 7.27 -1.76
C LEU A 114 -11.09 6.70 -0.86
N ASP A 115 -9.95 6.31 -1.44
CA ASP A 115 -8.82 5.76 -0.68
C ASP A 115 -7.50 5.92 -1.47
N SER A 116 -6.38 5.83 -0.75
CA SER A 116 -5.03 5.88 -1.32
C SER A 116 -4.17 4.72 -0.84
N PHE A 117 -3.36 4.19 -1.75
CA PHE A 117 -2.51 3.03 -1.51
C PHE A 117 -1.07 3.30 -1.93
N PRO A 118 -0.09 2.94 -1.10
CA PRO A 118 1.33 3.00 -1.43
C PRO A 118 1.69 2.15 -2.68
N PRO A 119 2.81 2.45 -3.35
CA PRO A 119 3.26 1.73 -4.56
C PRO A 119 3.46 0.22 -4.34
N ASP A 120 3.87 -0.18 -3.14
CA ASP A 120 4.18 -1.59 -2.82
C ASP A 120 2.92 -2.43 -2.52
N THR A 121 1.72 -1.82 -2.53
CA THR A 121 0.47 -2.50 -2.14
C THR A 121 0.15 -3.72 -3.00
N PRO A 122 0.25 -3.69 -4.34
CA PRO A 122 -0.03 -4.87 -5.17
C PRO A 122 0.91 -6.05 -4.84
N GLU A 123 2.21 -5.81 -4.68
CA GLU A 123 3.17 -6.87 -4.33
C GLU A 123 2.91 -7.47 -2.95
N LEU A 124 2.52 -6.62 -2.00
CA LEU A 124 2.10 -7.02 -0.66
C LEU A 124 0.85 -7.90 -0.72
N VAL A 125 -0.14 -7.51 -1.52
CA VAL A 125 -1.38 -8.27 -1.71
C VAL A 125 -1.12 -9.61 -2.37
N ASP A 126 -0.26 -9.66 -3.38
CA ASP A 126 0.18 -10.91 -4.00
C ASP A 126 0.88 -11.82 -2.97
N ARG A 127 1.79 -11.27 -2.16
CA ARG A 127 2.49 -12.03 -1.12
C ARG A 127 1.54 -12.61 -0.06
N LEU A 128 0.57 -11.81 0.39
CA LEU A 128 -0.38 -12.20 1.45
C LEU A 128 -1.47 -13.15 0.93
N SER A 129 -1.92 -12.99 -0.31
CA SER A 129 -2.85 -13.92 -0.97
C SER A 129 -2.21 -15.26 -1.34
N GLY A 130 -0.90 -15.42 -1.11
CA GLY A 130 -0.16 -16.65 -1.43
C GLY A 130 0.16 -16.82 -2.92
N ARG A 131 -0.08 -15.80 -3.74
CA ARG A 131 0.23 -15.76 -5.17
C ARG A 131 1.62 -15.17 -5.46
N GLY A 132 2.20 -14.45 -4.50
CA GLY A 132 3.52 -13.81 -4.59
C GLY A 132 4.67 -14.72 -4.16
N ASN A 133 5.82 -14.53 -4.80
CA ASN A 133 7.06 -15.26 -4.54
C ASN A 133 7.48 -15.03 -3.08
N ARG A 134 7.35 -16.04 -2.22
CA ARG A 134 7.84 -15.96 -0.84
C ARG A 134 9.37 -16.05 -0.87
N PRO A 135 10.13 -15.00 -0.53
CA PRO A 135 11.55 -15.20 -0.31
C PRO A 135 11.71 -16.25 0.80
N PRO A 136 12.58 -17.26 0.63
CA PRO A 136 12.74 -18.32 1.63
C PRO A 136 13.07 -17.70 2.98
N GLY A 137 12.27 -18.02 4.00
CA GLY A 137 12.49 -17.56 5.36
C GLY A 137 13.90 -17.90 5.86
N LEU A 138 14.42 -17.09 6.78
CA LEU A 138 15.75 -17.32 7.38
C LEU A 138 15.94 -18.76 7.91
N VAL A 139 14.87 -19.39 8.38
CA VAL A 139 14.86 -20.78 8.85
C VAL A 139 15.06 -21.78 7.70
N SER A 140 14.47 -21.54 6.52
CA SER A 140 14.69 -22.40 5.34
C SER A 140 16.05 -22.16 4.68
N ARG A 141 16.61 -20.94 4.80
CA ARG A 141 18.02 -20.67 4.45
C ARG A 141 19.01 -21.38 5.37
N LEU A 142 18.72 -21.47 6.67
CA LEU A 142 19.54 -22.20 7.64
C LEU A 142 19.43 -23.72 7.49
N LEU A 143 18.26 -24.23 7.09
CA LEU A 143 18.01 -25.66 6.88
C LEU A 143 18.44 -26.18 5.50
N GLY A 144 19.01 -25.34 4.63
CA GLY A 144 19.50 -25.77 3.31
C GLY A 144 18.41 -26.30 2.36
N LEU A 145 17.14 -26.08 2.68
CA LEU A 145 16.01 -26.52 1.86
C LEU A 145 15.80 -25.50 0.73
N ARG A 146 16.64 -25.61 -0.30
CA ARG A 146 16.35 -25.05 -1.62
C ARG A 146 15.27 -25.91 -2.27
N GLY A 147 14.05 -25.37 -2.32
CA GLY A 147 12.99 -25.85 -3.20
C GLY A 147 12.32 -27.15 -2.76
N LEU A 148 11.23 -26.99 -2.01
CA LEU A 148 10.02 -27.81 -2.14
C LEU A 148 8.82 -26.87 -2.13
#